data_AF-A0A7C9TJS7-F1
#
_entry.id   AF-A0A7C9TJS7-F1
#
_cell.length_a   1.000
_cell.length_b   1.000
_cell.length_c   1.000
_cell.angle_alpha   90.00
_cell.angle_beta   90.00
_cell.angle_gamma   90.00
#
_symmetry.space_group_name_H-M   'P 1'
#
loop_
_entity.id
_entity.type
_entity.pdbx_description
1 polymer ?
#
loop_
_entity_poly.entity_id
_entity_poly.type
_entity_poly.pdbx_seq_one_letter_code
_entity_poly.pdbx_strand_id
1 'polypeptide(L)' 'MHALRDFLTTDYGLLSLAVIVVTLGMGVFYTRYFIQHIRQDEAAERARLAAAGLKK' A
#
# COMPACT_ATOMS: atom_id res chain seq x y z
N MET A 1 23.66 12.24 25.47
CA MET A 1 22.48 11.56 24.90
C MET A 1 22.89 10.88 23.60
N HIS A 2 23.36 9.64 23.67
CA HIS A 2 23.80 8.83 22.51
C HIS A 2 22.91 7.61 22.23
N ALA A 3 21.89 7.37 23.07
CA ALA A 3 21.07 6.18 23.04
C ALA A 3 20.31 5.94 21.73
N LEU A 4 19.82 7.01 21.07
CA LEU A 4 19.12 6.88 19.79
C LEU A 4 20.06 6.46 18.66
N ARG A 5 21.30 6.95 18.68
CA ARG A 5 22.32 6.58 17.69
C ARG A 5 22.86 5.18 17.94
N ASP A 6 23.11 4.80 19.20
CA ASP A 6 23.61 3.47 19.51
C ASP A 6 22.57 2.38 19.20
N PHE A 7 21.27 2.66 19.38
CA PHE A 7 20.20 1.77 18.90
C PHE A 7 20.21 1.65 17.38
N LEU A 8 20.32 2.76 16.64
CA LEU A 8 20.34 2.77 15.18
C LEU A 8 21.61 2.14 14.56
N THR A 9 22.72 2.07 15.31
CA THR A 9 24.02 1.61 14.80
C THR A 9 24.42 0.22 15.33
N THR A 10 23.76 -0.29 16.38
CA THR A 10 23.90 -1.69 16.83
C THR A 10 23.18 -2.61 15.84
N ASP A 11 23.73 -3.80 15.56
CA ASP A 11 23.21 -4.78 14.59
C ASP A 11 21.69 -5.05 14.69
N TYR A 12 21.12 -4.91 15.89
CA TYR A 12 19.69 -5.02 16.14
C TYR A 12 18.85 -3.88 15.53
N GLY A 13 19.31 -2.63 15.57
CA GLY A 13 18.51 -1.51 15.07
C GLY A 13 18.44 -1.43 13.56
N LEU A 14 19.52 -1.77 12.86
CA LEU A 14 19.51 -1.87 11.40
C LEU A 14 18.58 -2.99 10.93
N LEU A 15 18.61 -4.15 11.60
CA LEU A 15 17.76 -5.28 11.24
C LEU A 15 16.29 -4.99 11.57
N SER A 16 15.99 -4.38 12.72
CA SER A 16 14.64 -3.91 13.04
C SER A 16 14.14 -2.82 12.09
N LEU A 17 15.00 -1.86 11.72
CA LEU A 17 14.68 -0.81 10.75
C LEU A 17 14.38 -1.41 9.37
N ALA A 18 15.18 -2.39 8.92
CA ALA A 18 14.94 -3.09 7.67
C ALA A 18 13.57 -3.78 7.66
N VAL A 19 13.22 -4.50 8.75
CA VAL A 19 11.90 -5.14 8.87
C VAL A 19 10.77 -4.12 8.85
N ILE A 20 10.91 -3.00 9.57
CA ILE A 20 9.91 -1.92 9.59
C ILE A 20 9.72 -1.35 8.18
N VAL A 21 10.81 -1.05 7.48
CA VAL A 21 10.77 -0.52 6.11
C VAL A 21 10.11 -1.52 5.15
N VAL A 22 10.45 -2.81 5.26
CA VAL A 22 9.84 -3.86 4.42
C VAL A 22 8.34 -4.00 4.72
N THR A 23 7.97 -4.00 6.00
CA THR A 23 6.57 -4.17 6.42
C THR A 23 5.71 -2.99 5.98
N LEU A 24 6.20 -1.75 6.18
CA LEU A 24 5.54 -0.54 5.71
C LEU A 24 5.50 -0.47 4.18
N GLY A 25 6.59 -0.86 3.51
CA GLY A 25 6.67 -0.93 2.06
C GLY A 25 5.63 -1.87 1.47
N MET A 26 5.50 -3.07 2.03
CA MET A 26 4.45 -4.04 1.65
C MET A 26 3.06 -3.47 1.91
N GLY A 27 2.83 -2.88 3.09
CA GLY A 27 1.54 -2.26 3.44
C GLY A 27 1.11 -1.21 2.42
N VAL A 28 1.98 -0.25 2.10
CA VAL A 28 1.72 0.79 1.10
C VAL A 28 1.53 0.19 -0.29
N PHE A 29 2.35 -0.80 -0.68
CA PHE A 29 2.23 -1.47 -1.97
C PHE A 29 0.86 -2.14 -2.13
N TYR A 30 0.42 -2.92 -1.14
CA TYR A 30 -0.90 -3.56 -1.17
C TYR A 30 -2.02 -2.52 -1.21
N THR A 31 -1.98 -1.50 -0.36
CA THR A 31 -3.01 -0.45 -0.38
C THR A 31 -3.08 0.23 -1.75
N ARG A 32 -1.94 0.57 -2.37
CA ARG A 32 -1.92 1.15 -3.73
C ARG A 32 -2.47 0.19 -4.78
N TYR A 33 -2.10 -1.08 -4.71
CA TYR A 33 -2.56 -2.12 -5.63
C TYR A 33 -4.08 -2.30 -5.55
N PHE A 34 -4.62 -2.41 -4.34
CA PHE A 34 -6.06 -2.56 -4.10
C PHE A 34 -6.85 -1.33 -4.57
N ILE A 35 -6.36 -0.12 -4.28
CA ILE A 35 -7.03 1.11 -4.76
C ILE A 35 -7.06 1.15 -6.28
N GLN A 36 -5.97 0.77 -6.96
CA GLN A 36 -5.94 0.73 -8.42
C GLN A 36 -6.91 -0.32 -8.99
N HIS A 37 -6.96 -1.52 -8.39
CA HIS A 37 -7.88 -2.57 -8.81
C HIS A 37 -9.35 -2.16 -8.62
N ILE A 38 -9.70 -1.62 -7.46
CA ILE A 38 -11.06 -1.15 -7.19
C ILE A 38 -11.47 -0.06 -8.20
N ARG A 39 -10.57 0.86 -8.55
CA ARG A 39 -10.86 1.88 -9.57
C ARG A 39 -11.10 1.30 -10.96
N GLN A 40 -10.43 0.20 -11.31
CA GLN A 40 -10.66 -0.50 -12.58
C GLN A 40 -12.01 -1.22 -12.56
N ASP A 41 -12.37 -1.86 -11.45
CA ASP A 41 -13.68 -2.50 -11.28
C ASP A 41 -14.81 -1.48 -11.27
N GLU A 42 -14.65 -0.34 -10.58
CA GLU A 42 -15.63 0.75 -10.61
C GLU A 42 -15.82 1.33 -12.02
N ALA A 43 -14.75 1.43 -12.82
CA ALA A 43 -14.84 1.90 -14.20
C ALA A 43 -15.61 0.91 -15.09
N ALA A 44 -15.34 -0.39 -14.92
CA ALA A 44 -16.06 -1.45 -15.63
C ALA A 44 -17.55 -1.49 -15.24
N GLU A 45 -17.84 -1.33 -13.94
CA GLU A 45 -19.21 -1.34 -13.44
C GLU A 45 -19.98 -0.08 -13.85
N ARG A 46 -19.33 1.10 -13.85
CA ARG A 46 -19.92 2.32 -14.43
C ARG A 46 -20.22 2.17 -15.91
N ALA A 47 -19.34 1.53 -16.69
CA ALA A 47 -19.60 1.25 -18.10
C ALA A 47 -20.78 0.29 -18.29
N ARG A 48 -20.92 -0.73 -17.42
CA ARG A 48 -22.10 -1.61 -17.41
C ARG A 48 -23.38 -0.87 -17.06
N LEU A 49 -23.36 -0.03 -16.02
CA LEU A 49 -24.52 0.77 -15.62
C LEU A 49 -24.92 1.77 -16.72
N ALA A 50 -23.95 2.39 -17.41
CA ALA A 50 -24.22 3.25 -18.55
C ALA A 50 -24.83 2.48 -19.73
N ALA A 51 -24.33 1.27 -20.04
CA ALA A 51 -24.88 0.41 -21.08
C ALA A 51 -26.28 -0.13 -20.73
N ALA A 52 -26.53 -0.41 -19.45
CA ALA A 52 -27.85 -0.84 -18.95
C ALA A 52 -28.86 0.33 -18.92
N GLY A 53 -28.40 1.55 -18.63
CA GLY A 53 -29.22 2.77 -18.67
C GLY A 53 -29.64 3.18 -20.08
N LEU A 54 -28.86 2.83 -21.10
CA LEU A 54 -29.20 3.07 -22.52
C LEU A 54 -30.27 2.10 -23.06
N LYS A 55 -30.63 1.06 -22.30
CA LYS A 55 -31.57 0.00 -22.72
C LYS A 55 -32.97 0.15 -22.12
N LYS A 56 -33.25 1.24 -21.39
CA LYS A 56 -34.57 1.65 -20.92
C LYS A 56 -35.11 2.77 -21.79
#